data_AF-A0ABD0N300-F1
#
_entry.id   AF-A0ABD0N300-F1
#
_cell.length_a   1.000
_cell.length_b   1.000
_cell.length_c   1.000
_cell.angle_alpha   90.00
_cell.angle_beta   90.00
_cell.angle_gamma   90.00
#
_symmetry.space_group_name_H-M   'P 1'
#
loop_
_entity.id
_entity.type
_entity.pdbx_description
1 polymer ?
#
loop_
_entity_poly.entity_id
_entity_poly.type
_entity_poly.pdbx_seq_one_letter_code
_entity_poly.pdbx_strand_id
1 'polypeptide(L)'
;AEQVLLLARRTDLRRISLDLPDFTDIVLQVSDIRHAIAIDYDPVEGYVYWTDDEVRAIRRARIDGSDAQTLVTNEVNHPDGIAVDWVARNLYWTDTGTDRIEVTRLNGTSRRILISENLDEPRAIVLDPINGYMYWTDWGEMPKIERANLDGTDRVVLLNTSLGWPNGLAIDYVTGKLYWGDAKTDKIE
;
A
#
# COMPACT_ATOMS: atom_id res chain seq x y z
N ALA A 1 -19.83 12.15 -5.09
CA ALA A 1 -18.73 12.24 -4.10
C ALA A 1 -17.60 13.00 -4.77
N GLU A 2 -16.86 13.81 -4.01
CA GLU A 2 -15.67 14.51 -4.51
C GLU A 2 -14.61 13.48 -4.91
N GLN A 3 -13.95 13.68 -6.05
CA GLN A 3 -12.85 12.83 -6.51
C GLN A 3 -11.50 13.47 -6.15
N VAL A 4 -10.64 12.71 -5.47
CA VAL A 4 -9.36 13.18 -4.96
C VAL A 4 -8.27 12.20 -5.31
N LEU A 5 -7.12 12.72 -5.74
CA LEU A 5 -5.87 11.99 -5.87
C LEU A 5 -4.97 12.33 -4.66
N LEU A 6 -4.55 11.30 -3.93
CA LEU A 6 -3.57 11.44 -2.85
C LEU A 6 -2.18 11.06 -3.35
N LEU A 7 -1.17 11.79 -2.89
CA LEU A 7 0.22 11.60 -3.27
C LEU A 7 1.11 11.62 -2.03
N ALA A 8 1.94 10.59 -1.89
CA ALA A 8 3.08 10.62 -0.98
C ALA A 8 4.31 11.16 -1.72
N ARG A 9 4.93 12.19 -1.14
CA ARG A 9 6.28 12.63 -1.49
C ARG A 9 7.17 12.38 -0.29
N ARG A 10 8.49 12.33 -0.53
CA ARG A 10 9.48 12.06 0.52
C ARG A 10 9.22 12.83 1.83
N THR A 11 8.95 14.13 1.76
CA THR A 11 8.81 14.97 2.96
C THR A 11 7.40 15.52 3.22
N ASP A 12 6.42 15.22 2.36
CA ASP A 12 5.05 15.71 2.52
C ASP A 12 4.01 14.78 1.87
N LEU A 13 2.77 14.87 2.35
CA LEU A 13 1.62 14.26 1.69
C LEU A 13 0.79 15.34 1.02
N ARG A 14 0.26 15.06 -0.16
CA ARG A 14 -0.54 16.01 -0.94
C ARG A 14 -1.87 15.39 -1.36
N ARG A 15 -2.85 16.25 -1.54
CA ARG A 15 -4.13 15.93 -2.18
C ARG A 15 -4.37 16.85 -3.34
N ILE A 16 -4.92 16.31 -4.42
CA ILE A 16 -5.29 17.04 -5.62
C ILE A 16 -6.76 16.74 -5.89
N SER A 17 -7.59 17.77 -6.00
CA SER A 17 -8.98 17.58 -6.44
C SER A 17 -8.98 17.24 -7.93
N LEU A 18 -9.72 16.20 -8.31
CA LEU A 18 -9.91 15.80 -9.71
C LEU A 18 -11.16 16.43 -10.33
N ASP A 19 -11.99 17.08 -9.52
CA ASP A 19 -13.19 17.79 -9.95
C ASP A 19 -12.87 19.22 -10.46
N LEU A 20 -11.71 19.76 -10.09
CA LEU A 20 -11.23 21.07 -10.50
C LEU A 20 -10.19 20.95 -11.63
N PRO A 21 -10.28 21.78 -12.69
CA PRO A 21 -9.38 21.70 -13.83
C PRO A 21 -7.97 22.24 -13.55
N ASP A 22 -7.78 22.93 -12.42
CA ASP A 22 -6.52 23.54 -12.03
C ASP A 22 -5.55 22.54 -11.38
N PHE A 23 -6.03 21.36 -10.96
CA PHE A 23 -5.27 20.32 -10.28
C PHE A 23 -4.40 20.86 -9.13
N THR A 24 -4.92 21.85 -8.40
CA THR A 24 -4.19 22.48 -7.30
C THR A 24 -3.83 21.43 -6.24
N ASP A 25 -2.54 21.30 -5.94
CA ASP A 25 -2.04 20.36 -4.96
C ASP A 25 -1.96 20.99 -3.56
N ILE A 26 -2.74 20.45 -2.63
CA ILE A 26 -2.83 20.92 -1.26
C ILE A 26 -2.01 20.00 -0.37
N VAL A 27 -1.09 20.58 0.39
CA VAL A 27 -0.28 19.84 1.38
C VAL A 27 -1.14 19.49 2.59
N LEU A 28 -1.20 18.20 2.95
CA LEU A 28 -1.85 17.74 4.18
C LEU A 28 -1.02 18.22 5.38
N GLN A 29 -1.69 18.83 6.36
CA GLN A 29 -1.04 19.44 7.52
C GLN A 29 -0.71 18.39 8.58
N VAL A 30 0.26 17.51 8.28
CA VAL A 30 0.78 16.48 9.18
C VAL A 30 2.27 16.72 9.44
N SER A 31 2.72 16.47 10.68
CA SER A 31 4.10 16.71 11.09
C SER A 31 4.97 15.45 11.03
N ASP A 32 6.29 15.67 11.02
CA ASP A 32 7.31 14.64 11.19
C ASP A 32 7.31 13.55 10.11
N ILE A 33 6.96 13.90 8.86
CA ILE A 33 7.24 13.05 7.71
C ILE A 33 8.72 13.20 7.38
N ARG A 34 9.45 12.09 7.36
CA ARG A 34 10.88 12.05 7.02
C ARG A 34 11.09 11.47 5.63
N HIS A 35 10.48 10.32 5.38
CA HIS A 35 10.50 9.67 4.08
C HIS A 35 9.25 8.83 3.88
N ALA A 36 8.15 9.48 3.45
CA ALA A 36 6.92 8.77 3.12
C ALA A 36 7.08 7.96 1.82
N ILE A 37 6.66 6.69 1.84
CA ILE A 37 6.80 5.75 0.73
C ILE A 37 5.43 5.40 0.14
N ALA A 38 4.64 4.62 0.86
CA ALA A 38 3.33 4.14 0.43
C ALA A 38 2.21 4.92 1.11
N ILE A 39 1.06 5.02 0.44
CA ILE A 39 -0.13 5.73 0.91
C ILE A 39 -1.39 5.00 0.47
N ASP A 40 -2.40 4.95 1.34
CA ASP A 40 -3.74 4.51 0.99
C ASP A 40 -4.80 5.24 1.83
N TYR A 41 -6.07 5.10 1.48
CA TYR A 41 -7.17 5.87 2.04
C TYR A 41 -8.33 4.99 2.48
N ASP A 42 -8.86 5.28 3.66
CA ASP A 42 -10.11 4.74 4.13
C ASP A 42 -11.28 5.71 3.86
N PRO A 43 -12.16 5.42 2.90
CA PRO A 43 -13.31 6.27 2.58
C PRO A 43 -14.41 6.24 3.65
N VAL A 44 -14.38 5.29 4.59
CA VAL A 44 -15.42 5.14 5.61
C VAL A 44 -15.20 6.11 6.77
N GLU A 45 -14.00 6.17 7.33
CA GLU A 45 -13.67 7.08 8.45
C GLU A 45 -12.90 8.33 8.02
N GLY A 46 -12.41 8.37 6.78
CA GLY A 46 -11.70 9.50 6.20
C GLY A 46 -10.24 9.61 6.65
N TYR A 47 -9.60 8.49 6.97
CA TYR A 47 -8.18 8.44 7.32
C TYR A 47 -7.31 8.16 6.09
N VAL A 48 -6.22 8.89 5.99
CA VAL A 48 -5.09 8.59 5.11
C VAL A 48 -4.06 7.81 5.92
N TYR A 49 -3.64 6.67 5.39
CA TYR A 49 -2.62 5.80 5.95
C TYR A 49 -1.36 5.94 5.12
N TRP A 50 -0.19 6.03 5.75
CA TRP A 50 1.07 6.05 5.04
C TRP A 50 2.17 5.34 5.81
N THR A 51 3.20 4.96 5.07
CA THR A 51 4.41 4.34 5.60
C THR A 51 5.57 5.31 5.54
N ASP A 52 6.47 5.23 6.52
CA ASP A 52 7.70 6.05 6.57
C ASP A 52 8.87 5.15 7.03
N ASP A 53 9.87 4.97 6.17
CA ASP A 53 11.00 4.05 6.39
C ASP A 53 12.10 4.67 7.27
N GLU A 54 12.34 5.98 7.18
CA GLU A 54 13.26 6.71 8.07
C GLU A 54 12.70 6.77 9.50
N VAL A 55 11.38 6.96 9.66
CA VAL A 55 10.69 6.89 10.96
C VAL A 55 10.47 5.44 11.40
N ARG A 56 10.49 4.48 10.47
CA ARG A 56 10.17 3.06 10.69
C ARG A 56 8.79 2.87 11.31
N ALA A 57 7.78 3.48 10.70
CA ALA A 57 6.43 3.41 11.22
C ALA A 57 5.35 3.46 10.14
N ILE A 58 4.19 2.90 10.50
CA ILE A 58 2.94 3.09 9.79
C ILE A 58 2.10 4.08 10.57
N ARG A 59 1.65 5.14 9.91
CA ARG A 59 0.97 6.29 10.51
C ARG A 59 -0.34 6.56 9.79
N ARG A 60 -1.24 7.28 10.45
CA ARG A 60 -2.50 7.77 9.85
C ARG A 60 -2.85 9.16 10.34
N ALA A 61 -3.69 9.85 9.59
CA ALA A 61 -4.31 11.13 9.96
C ALA A 61 -5.59 11.31 9.14
N ARG A 62 -6.50 12.18 9.57
CA ARG A 62 -7.63 12.57 8.74
C ARG A 62 -7.15 13.34 7.50
N ILE A 63 -7.97 13.38 6.45
CA ILE A 63 -7.64 14.07 5.19
C ILE A 63 -7.41 15.60 5.35
N ASP A 64 -7.83 16.19 6.46
CA ASP A 64 -7.56 17.58 6.85
C ASP A 64 -6.26 17.75 7.68
N GLY A 65 -5.56 16.66 7.96
CA GLY A 65 -4.34 16.60 8.77
C GLY A 65 -4.59 16.42 10.28
N SER A 66 -5.84 16.47 10.74
CA SER A 66 -6.17 16.28 12.15
C SER A 66 -6.05 14.82 12.59
N ASP A 67 -6.01 14.61 13.91
CA ASP A 67 -5.97 13.28 14.54
C ASP A 67 -4.85 12.36 13.97
N ALA A 68 -3.66 12.94 13.81
CA ALA A 68 -2.48 12.21 13.40
C ALA A 68 -2.02 11.23 14.49
N GLN A 69 -1.82 9.97 14.12
CA GLN A 69 -1.50 8.87 15.03
C GLN A 69 -0.45 7.95 14.40
N THR A 70 0.41 7.37 15.25
CA THR A 70 1.34 6.30 14.85
C THR A 70 0.76 4.96 15.28
N LEU A 71 0.63 4.02 14.35
CA LEU A 71 -0.08 2.75 14.56
C LEU A 71 0.87 1.59 14.84
N VAL A 72 1.94 1.48 14.05
CA VAL A 72 2.90 0.37 14.13
C VAL A 72 4.32 0.96 14.11
N THR A 73 5.14 0.61 15.09
CA THR A 73 6.53 1.11 15.24
C THR A 73 7.56 0.02 15.48
N ASN A 74 7.13 -1.18 15.88
CA ASN A 74 8.03 -2.28 16.20
C ASN A 74 8.18 -3.16 14.97
N GLU A 75 9.35 -3.73 14.71
CA GLU A 75 9.57 -4.65 13.58
C GLU A 75 9.02 -4.11 12.25
N VAL A 76 9.26 -2.83 11.97
CA VAL A 76 9.04 -2.19 10.67
C VAL A 76 10.40 -1.69 10.21
N ASN A 77 10.82 -2.04 9.00
CA ASN A 77 12.15 -1.69 8.49
C ASN A 77 12.04 -0.90 7.18
N HIS A 78 11.48 -1.48 6.12
CA HIS A 78 11.24 -0.81 4.84
C HIS A 78 9.82 -1.11 4.33
N PRO A 79 8.80 -0.44 4.90
CA PRO A 79 7.40 -0.66 4.54
C PRO A 79 7.05 -0.03 3.19
N ASP A 80 7.31 -0.76 2.11
CA ASP A 80 7.25 -0.25 0.72
C ASP A 80 5.85 -0.24 0.10
N GLY A 81 4.89 -0.96 0.69
CA GLY A 81 3.51 -1.01 0.22
C GLY A 81 2.51 -1.07 1.37
N ILE A 82 1.33 -0.49 1.15
CA ILE A 82 0.24 -0.47 2.12
C ILE A 82 -1.10 -0.58 1.40
N ALA A 83 -2.05 -1.30 2.00
CA ALA A 83 -3.40 -1.40 1.48
C ALA A 83 -4.45 -1.50 2.60
N VAL A 84 -5.54 -0.76 2.45
CA VAL A 84 -6.66 -0.67 3.38
C VAL A 84 -7.76 -1.64 2.95
N ASP A 85 -8.12 -2.58 3.83
CA ASP A 85 -9.36 -3.33 3.70
C ASP A 85 -10.50 -2.51 4.33
N TRP A 86 -11.18 -1.74 3.49
CA TRP A 86 -12.29 -0.88 3.91
C TRP A 86 -13.52 -1.66 4.38
N VAL A 87 -13.63 -2.95 4.01
CA VAL A 87 -14.77 -3.83 4.36
C VAL A 87 -14.56 -4.46 5.74
N ALA A 88 -13.46 -5.20 5.94
CA ALA A 88 -13.18 -5.91 7.19
C ALA A 88 -12.45 -5.05 8.24
N ARG A 89 -12.05 -3.83 7.87
CA ARG A 89 -11.38 -2.84 8.73
C ARG A 89 -9.99 -3.30 9.16
N ASN A 90 -9.22 -3.81 8.20
CA ASN A 90 -7.85 -4.27 8.37
C ASN A 90 -6.88 -3.42 7.53
N LEU A 91 -5.62 -3.38 7.94
CA LEU A 91 -4.53 -2.71 7.26
C LEU A 91 -3.46 -3.73 6.92
N TYR A 92 -3.12 -3.85 5.64
CA TYR A 92 -2.12 -4.75 5.11
C TYR A 92 -0.91 -3.95 4.67
N TRP A 93 0.28 -4.50 4.84
CA TRP A 93 1.50 -3.89 4.30
C TRP A 93 2.53 -4.97 3.95
N THR A 94 3.44 -4.57 3.06
CA THR A 94 4.64 -5.30 2.67
C THR A 94 5.84 -4.58 3.27
N ASP A 95 6.82 -5.34 3.74
CA ASP A 95 8.07 -4.80 4.28
C ASP A 95 9.27 -5.51 3.64
N THR A 96 9.98 -4.80 2.75
CA THR A 96 11.17 -5.33 2.05
C THR A 96 12.36 -5.52 2.99
N GLY A 97 12.39 -4.83 4.12
CA GLY A 97 13.46 -4.95 5.10
C GLY A 97 13.31 -6.14 6.04
N THR A 98 12.15 -6.78 6.07
CA THR A 98 11.91 -8.00 6.87
C THR A 98 11.39 -9.19 6.05
N ASP A 99 11.17 -8.98 4.75
CA ASP A 99 10.56 -9.93 3.82
C ASP A 99 9.26 -10.52 4.34
N ARG A 100 8.34 -9.65 4.74
CA ARG A 100 7.03 -10.04 5.30
C ARG A 100 5.87 -9.28 4.66
N ILE A 101 4.74 -9.98 4.62
CA ILE A 101 3.41 -9.37 4.45
C ILE A 101 2.65 -9.57 5.74
N GLU A 102 2.14 -8.48 6.28
CA GLU A 102 1.51 -8.45 7.58
C GLU A 102 0.18 -7.73 7.56
N VAL A 103 -0.63 -7.98 8.59
CA VAL A 103 -1.95 -7.38 8.76
C VAL A 103 -2.17 -6.92 10.19
N THR A 104 -2.87 -5.80 10.35
CA THR A 104 -3.40 -5.30 11.63
C THR A 104 -4.85 -4.89 11.44
N ARG A 105 -5.56 -4.60 12.53
CA ARG A 105 -6.76 -3.75 12.49
C ARG A 105 -6.36 -2.33 12.07
N LEU A 106 -7.30 -1.56 11.52
CA LEU A 106 -7.06 -0.15 11.14
C LEU A 106 -6.62 0.78 12.28
N ASN A 107 -6.71 0.34 13.54
CA ASN A 107 -6.21 1.03 14.73
C ASN A 107 -4.83 0.50 15.22
N GLY A 108 -4.16 -0.36 14.45
CA GLY A 108 -2.85 -0.95 14.77
C GLY A 108 -2.90 -2.20 15.66
N THR A 109 -4.07 -2.63 16.14
CA THR A 109 -4.17 -3.80 17.03
C THR A 109 -4.21 -5.13 16.26
N SER A 110 -4.06 -6.25 16.98
CA SER A 110 -4.18 -7.62 16.44
C SER A 110 -3.25 -7.92 15.26
N ARG A 111 -1.99 -7.45 15.34
CA ARG A 111 -0.96 -7.72 14.34
C ARG A 111 -0.75 -9.21 14.11
N ARG A 112 -0.65 -9.62 12.84
CA ARG A 112 -0.31 -10.97 12.40
C ARG A 112 0.58 -10.92 11.16
N ILE A 113 1.52 -11.86 11.10
CA ILE A 113 2.30 -12.14 9.90
C ILE A 113 1.49 -13.13 9.05
N LEU A 114 1.30 -12.80 7.76
CA LEU A 114 0.56 -13.64 6.82
C LEU A 114 1.51 -14.43 5.93
N ILE A 115 2.52 -13.76 5.38
CA ILE A 115 3.53 -14.37 4.49
C ILE A 115 4.91 -13.96 5.01
N SER A 116 5.80 -14.94 5.18
CA SER A 116 7.18 -14.72 5.61
C SER A 116 8.19 -15.70 5.00
N GLU A 117 7.75 -16.52 4.05
CA GLU A 117 8.57 -17.53 3.38
C GLU A 117 8.54 -17.28 1.88
N ASN A 118 9.64 -17.58 1.17
CA ASN A 118 9.75 -17.44 -0.28
C ASN A 118 9.31 -16.05 -0.78
N LEU A 119 9.66 -15.00 -0.04
CA LEU A 119 9.38 -13.62 -0.33
C LEU A 119 10.73 -12.90 -0.37
N ASP A 120 11.00 -12.16 -1.44
CA ASP A 120 12.30 -11.53 -1.69
C ASP A 120 12.07 -10.10 -2.22
N GLU A 121 12.20 -9.13 -1.32
CA GLU A 121 11.85 -7.73 -1.59
C GLU A 121 10.39 -7.51 -2.08
N PRO A 122 9.38 -7.79 -1.24
CA PRO A 122 7.97 -7.49 -1.54
C PRO A 122 7.68 -5.98 -1.55
N ARG A 123 7.09 -5.45 -2.63
CA ARG A 123 6.87 -4.00 -2.80
C ARG A 123 5.41 -3.58 -2.82
N ALA A 124 4.74 -3.58 -3.97
CA ALA A 124 3.38 -3.06 -4.06
C ALA A 124 2.39 -4.10 -3.53
N ILE A 125 1.30 -3.66 -2.90
CA ILE A 125 0.20 -4.52 -2.48
C ILE A 125 -1.13 -3.84 -2.73
N VAL A 126 -2.10 -4.59 -3.23
CA VAL A 126 -3.49 -4.16 -3.42
C VAL A 126 -4.43 -5.28 -3.01
N LEU A 127 -5.63 -4.93 -2.56
CA LEU A 127 -6.62 -5.88 -2.04
C LEU A 127 -7.85 -5.90 -2.93
N ASP A 128 -8.48 -7.06 -3.03
CA ASP A 128 -9.85 -7.22 -3.49
C ASP A 128 -10.67 -7.79 -2.33
N PRO A 129 -11.19 -6.94 -1.42
CA PRO A 129 -11.93 -7.40 -0.24
C PRO A 129 -13.24 -8.12 -0.58
N ILE A 130 -13.80 -7.86 -1.77
CA ILE A 130 -15.07 -8.47 -2.19
C ILE A 130 -14.85 -9.93 -2.57
N ASN A 131 -13.76 -10.23 -3.28
CA ASN A 131 -13.41 -11.60 -3.66
C ASN A 131 -12.46 -12.29 -2.65
N GLY A 132 -11.97 -11.56 -1.65
CA GLY A 132 -11.14 -12.10 -0.58
C GLY A 132 -9.69 -12.34 -0.98
N TYR A 133 -9.16 -11.57 -1.93
CA TYR A 133 -7.78 -11.72 -2.42
C TYR A 133 -6.89 -10.54 -2.05
N MET A 134 -5.61 -10.81 -1.86
CA MET A 134 -4.53 -9.83 -1.92
C MET A 134 -3.59 -10.15 -3.06
N TYR A 135 -3.06 -9.11 -3.70
CA TYR A 135 -2.09 -9.18 -4.78
C TYR A 135 -0.89 -8.34 -4.41
N TRP A 136 0.31 -8.85 -4.65
CA TRP A 136 1.52 -8.09 -4.38
C TRP A 136 2.59 -8.35 -5.44
N THR A 137 3.57 -7.45 -5.49
CA THR A 137 4.77 -7.60 -6.29
C THR A 137 5.95 -7.99 -5.42
N ASP A 138 6.82 -8.81 -6.00
CA ASP A 138 8.10 -9.23 -5.44
C ASP A 138 9.11 -9.04 -6.58
N TRP A 139 10.14 -8.25 -6.34
CA TRP A 139 11.09 -7.81 -7.37
C TRP A 139 12.53 -8.25 -7.08
N GLY A 140 12.69 -9.25 -6.20
CA GLY A 140 13.97 -9.84 -5.85
C GLY A 140 14.64 -10.59 -7.01
N GLU A 141 15.41 -11.64 -6.70
CA GLU A 141 16.18 -12.36 -7.74
C GLU A 141 15.27 -12.95 -8.83
N MET A 142 14.05 -13.37 -8.46
CA MET A 142 13.04 -13.92 -9.36
C MET A 142 11.75 -13.07 -9.33
N PRO A 143 11.68 -11.96 -10.09
CA PRO A 143 10.54 -11.05 -10.07
C PRO A 143 9.22 -11.73 -10.43
N LYS A 144 8.20 -11.45 -9.63
CA LYS A 144 6.89 -12.10 -9.74
C LYS A 144 5.78 -11.20 -9.20
N ILE A 145 4.58 -11.46 -9.72
CA ILE A 145 3.32 -10.95 -9.16
C ILE A 145 2.57 -12.16 -8.62
N GLU A 146 2.16 -12.06 -7.36
CA GLU A 146 1.53 -13.15 -6.63
C GLU A 146 0.16 -12.76 -6.10
N ARG A 147 -0.64 -13.77 -5.79
CA ARG A 147 -1.95 -13.63 -5.16
C ARG A 147 -2.10 -14.66 -4.06
N ALA A 148 -2.79 -14.29 -2.99
CA ALA A 148 -3.24 -15.20 -1.95
C ALA A 148 -4.62 -14.75 -1.44
N ASN A 149 -5.26 -15.58 -0.63
CA ASN A 149 -6.40 -15.17 0.17
C ASN A 149 -5.96 -14.11 1.20
N LEU A 150 -6.90 -13.30 1.70
CA LEU A 150 -6.64 -12.26 2.71
C LEU A 150 -6.08 -12.76 4.06
N ASP A 151 -6.10 -14.08 4.29
CA ASP A 151 -5.50 -14.74 5.45
C ASP A 151 -4.12 -15.37 5.15
N GLY A 152 -3.59 -15.18 3.94
CA GLY A 152 -2.30 -15.73 3.48
C GLY A 152 -2.39 -17.12 2.87
N THR A 153 -3.56 -17.77 2.87
CA THR A 153 -3.73 -19.11 2.27
C THR A 153 -3.89 -19.06 0.75
N ASP A 154 -3.82 -20.22 0.09
CA ASP A 154 -3.97 -20.38 -1.37
C ASP A 154 -3.07 -19.45 -2.21
N ARG A 155 -1.83 -19.25 -1.73
CA ARG A 155 -0.81 -18.47 -2.42
C ARG A 155 -0.47 -19.10 -3.77
N VAL A 156 -0.53 -18.28 -4.82
CA VAL A 156 -0.19 -18.64 -6.19
C VAL A 156 0.63 -17.54 -6.86
N VAL A 157 1.57 -17.96 -7.70
CA VAL A 157 2.28 -17.05 -8.61
C VAL A 157 1.39 -16.81 -9.83
N LEU A 158 1.00 -15.56 -10.07
CA LEU A 158 0.18 -15.18 -11.22
C LEU A 158 1.02 -14.91 -12.46
N LEU A 159 2.15 -14.22 -12.28
CA LEU A 159 3.06 -13.85 -13.35
C LEU A 159 4.51 -13.91 -12.84
N ASN A 160 5.40 -14.51 -13.62
CA ASN A 160 6.83 -14.60 -13.33
C ASN A 160 7.70 -14.52 -14.60
N THR A 161 7.11 -14.03 -15.69
CA THR A 161 7.78 -13.87 -16.99
C THR A 161 7.70 -12.42 -17.43
N SER A 162 8.75 -11.93 -18.08
CA SER A 162 8.82 -10.55 -18.58
C SER A 162 8.68 -9.47 -17.49
N LEU A 163 8.99 -9.82 -16.24
CA LEU A 163 9.04 -8.91 -15.11
C LEU A 163 10.49 -8.56 -14.78
N GLY A 164 10.67 -7.30 -14.39
CA GLY A 164 11.91 -6.74 -13.91
C GLY A 164 11.70 -6.06 -12.58
N TRP A 165 11.12 -4.86 -12.59
CA TRP A 165 10.87 -4.07 -11.38
C TRP A 165 9.40 -3.66 -11.26
N PRO A 166 8.50 -4.62 -10.95
CA PRO A 166 7.09 -4.35 -10.78
C PRO A 166 6.85 -3.51 -9.50
N ASN A 167 6.75 -2.20 -9.66
CA ASN A 167 6.74 -1.24 -8.54
C ASN A 167 5.34 -0.75 -8.15
N GLY A 168 4.36 -0.89 -9.03
CA GLY A 168 2.99 -0.44 -8.80
C GLY A 168 1.98 -1.50 -9.20
N LEU A 169 0.90 -1.58 -8.42
CA LEU A 169 -0.28 -2.41 -8.71
C LEU A 169 -1.55 -1.57 -8.54
N ALA A 170 -2.56 -1.85 -9.35
CA ALA A 170 -3.90 -1.30 -9.19
C ALA A 170 -4.96 -2.30 -9.68
N ILE A 171 -6.14 -2.28 -9.06
CA ILE A 171 -7.27 -3.12 -9.47
C ILE A 171 -8.41 -2.22 -9.93
N ASP A 172 -8.98 -2.52 -11.09
CA ASP A 172 -10.31 -2.06 -11.48
C ASP A 172 -11.33 -3.12 -11.08
N TYR A 173 -12.04 -2.89 -9.97
CA TYR A 173 -13.04 -3.82 -9.45
C TYR A 173 -14.25 -4.00 -10.38
N VAL A 174 -14.54 -3.03 -11.25
CA VAL A 174 -15.70 -3.10 -12.16
C VAL A 174 -15.40 -4.04 -13.31
N THR A 175 -14.20 -3.97 -13.87
CA THR A 175 -13.79 -4.83 -14.99
C THR A 175 -13.04 -6.08 -14.57
N GLY A 176 -12.68 -6.20 -13.29
CA GLY A 176 -11.93 -7.32 -12.73
C GLY A 176 -10.50 -7.41 -13.29
N LYS A 177 -9.87 -6.25 -13.57
CA LYS A 177 -8.53 -6.18 -14.16
C LYS A 177 -7.50 -5.74 -13.13
N LEU A 178 -6.36 -6.42 -13.15
CA LEU A 178 -5.15 -6.03 -12.42
C LEU A 178 -4.21 -5.33 -13.40
N TYR A 179 -3.72 -4.15 -13.03
CA TYR A 179 -2.74 -3.36 -13.76
C TYR A 179 -1.44 -3.30 -12.99
N TRP A 180 -0.30 -3.36 -13.69
CA TRP A 180 1.01 -3.20 -13.06
C TRP A 180 1.94 -2.30 -13.87
N GLY A 181 2.84 -1.63 -13.16
CA GLY A 181 3.90 -0.83 -13.76
C GLY A 181 5.26 -1.45 -13.48
N ASP A 182 6.03 -1.72 -14.53
CA ASP A 182 7.38 -2.28 -14.44
C ASP A 182 8.43 -1.24 -14.85
N ALA A 183 9.22 -0.81 -13.87
CA ALA A 183 10.20 0.25 -14.04
C ALA A 183 11.50 -0.19 -14.74
N LYS A 184 11.73 -1.50 -14.89
CA LYS A 184 12.93 -2.02 -15.59
C LYS A 184 12.66 -2.21 -17.06
N THR A 185 11.42 -2.55 -17.42
CA THR A 185 11.00 -2.77 -18.81
C THR A 185 10.35 -1.55 -19.45
N ASP A 186 10.18 -0.47 -18.69
CA ASP A 186 9.55 0.80 -19.09
C ASP A 186 8.12 0.63 -19.62
N LYS A 187 7.31 -0.20 -18.94
CA LYS A 187 5.95 -0.56 -19.38
C LYS A 187 4.92 -0.52 -18.26
N ILE A 188 3.67 -0.31 -18.68
CA ILE A 188 2.46 -0.56 -17.89
C ILE A 188 1.63 -1.57 -18.68
N GLU A 189 1.18 -2.63 -18.01
CA GLU A 189 0.43 -3.75 -18.60
C GLU A 189 -0.86 -4.04 -17.82
#